data_AF-A0A377TSQ2-F1
#
_entry.id   AF-A0A377TSQ2-F1
#
_cell.length_a   1.000
_cell.length_b   1.000
_cell.length_c   1.000
_cell.angle_alpha   90.00
_cell.angle_beta   90.00
_cell.angle_gamma   90.00
#
_symmetry.space_group_name_H-M   'P 1'
#
loop_
_entity.id
_entity.type
_entity.pdbx_description
1 polymer ?
#
loop_
_entity_poly.entity_id
_entity_poly.type
_entity_poly.pdbx_seq_one_letter_code
_entity_poly.pdbx_strand_id
1 'polypeptide(L)'
;MAGLACGEPNITSWPMLRDHATCFISADDCLAANGMRLLAAPRPGTDEPFVSGESGAIGTGVLYALMTQPAYRELAESLRLNADAQVLLISTEGDTSPDVYEDIVWFGRNG
;
A
#
# COMPACT_ATOMS: atom_id res chain seq x y z
N MET A 1 -9.64 -5.75 -3.25
CA MET A 1 -8.32 -6.42 -3.40
C MET A 1 -8.45 -7.94 -3.50
N ALA A 2 -7.96 -8.56 -4.57
CA ALA A 2 -8.05 -10.03 -4.75
C ALA A 2 -6.87 -10.83 -4.14
N GLY A 3 -5.63 -10.35 -4.25
CA GLY A 3 -4.42 -11.12 -3.88
C GLY A 3 -4.18 -11.30 -2.38
N LEU A 4 -4.86 -10.51 -1.54
CA LEU A 4 -4.72 -10.51 -0.08
C LEU A 4 -5.96 -11.07 0.65
N ALA A 5 -6.97 -11.54 -0.09
CA ALA A 5 -8.22 -12.06 0.46
C ALA A 5 -8.06 -13.51 0.96
N CYS A 6 -7.36 -13.67 2.09
CA CYS A 6 -7.08 -14.97 2.72
C CYS A 6 -7.92 -15.17 3.99
N GLY A 7 -8.51 -16.37 4.16
CA GLY A 7 -9.31 -16.69 5.35
C GLY A 7 -8.52 -17.18 6.55
N GLU A 8 -7.42 -17.91 6.33
CA GLU A 8 -6.59 -18.50 7.39
C GLU A 8 -5.10 -18.19 7.18
N PRO A 9 -4.35 -17.82 8.24
CA PRO A 9 -2.91 -17.62 8.14
C PRO A 9 -2.16 -18.89 7.75
N ASN A 10 -1.11 -18.75 6.93
CA ASN A 10 -0.23 -19.87 6.62
C ASN A 10 0.56 -20.31 7.86
N ILE A 11 0.38 -21.57 8.29
CA ILE A 11 0.99 -22.09 9.53
C ILE A 11 2.52 -22.15 9.51
N THR A 12 3.14 -22.18 8.33
CA THR A 12 4.60 -22.23 8.18
C THR A 12 5.21 -20.84 8.34
N SER A 13 4.60 -19.80 7.76
CA SER A 13 5.11 -18.42 7.85
C SER A 13 4.64 -17.67 9.09
N TRP A 14 3.54 -18.10 9.73
CA TRP A 14 2.97 -17.40 10.89
C TRP A 14 3.95 -17.20 12.06
N PRO A 15 4.75 -18.20 12.49
CA PRO A 15 5.73 -17.98 13.56
C PRO A 15 6.72 -16.86 13.21
N MET A 16 7.16 -16.76 11.96
CA MET A 16 8.09 -15.71 11.52
C MET A 16 7.45 -14.33 11.62
N LEU A 17 6.20 -14.18 11.17
CA LEU A 17 5.48 -12.91 11.26
C LEU A 17 5.20 -12.53 12.72
N ARG A 18 4.71 -13.47 13.53
CA ARG A 18 4.42 -13.26 14.95
C ARG A 18 5.66 -12.81 15.73
N ASP A 19 6.81 -13.43 15.46
CA ASP A 19 8.03 -13.24 16.24
C ASP A 19 8.86 -12.02 15.78
N HIS A 20 8.69 -11.57 14.52
CA HIS A 20 9.52 -10.51 13.93
C HIS A 20 8.77 -9.26 13.45
N ALA A 21 7.46 -9.32 13.22
CA ALA A 21 6.72 -8.13 12.81
C ALA A 21 6.57 -7.17 13.99
N THR A 22 6.95 -5.91 13.79
CA THR A 22 6.82 -4.87 14.82
C THR A 22 5.38 -4.39 14.98
N CYS A 23 4.59 -4.42 13.90
CA CYS A 23 3.22 -3.92 13.85
C CYS A 23 2.45 -4.63 12.73
N PHE A 24 1.14 -4.83 12.94
CA PHE A 24 0.20 -5.29 11.92
C PHE A 24 -0.83 -4.18 11.67
N ILE A 25 -1.13 -3.92 10.40
CA ILE A 25 -2.06 -2.86 9.98
C ILE A 25 -3.25 -3.49 9.27
N SER A 26 -4.45 -3.08 9.67
CA SER A 26 -5.69 -3.29 8.91
C SER A 26 -6.00 -1.97 8.18
N ALA A 27 -6.29 -2.07 6.89
CA ALA A 27 -6.44 -0.93 6.00
C ALA A 27 -7.66 -1.10 5.10
N ASP A 28 -8.35 0.00 4.82
CA ASP A 28 -9.46 0.03 3.85
C ASP A 28 -8.94 -0.09 2.41
N ASP A 29 -9.75 -0.69 1.53
CA ASP A 29 -9.43 -0.86 0.11
C ASP A 29 -9.13 0.45 -0.63
N CYS A 30 -9.67 1.57 -0.14
CA CYS A 30 -9.39 2.89 -0.71
C CYS A 30 -7.92 3.30 -0.60
N LEU A 31 -7.18 2.77 0.39
CA LEU A 31 -5.74 3.04 0.51
C LEU A 31 -4.97 2.34 -0.62
N ALA A 32 -5.34 1.12 -1.00
CA ALA A 32 -4.77 0.46 -2.16
C ALA A 32 -5.05 1.27 -3.44
N ALA A 33 -6.31 1.66 -3.67
CA ALA A 33 -6.70 2.48 -4.82
C ALA A 33 -5.92 3.80 -4.90
N ASN A 34 -5.70 4.46 -3.77
CA ASN A 34 -4.88 5.67 -3.70
C ASN A 34 -3.40 5.41 -3.98
N GLY A 35 -2.87 4.28 -3.47
CA GLY A 35 -1.52 3.83 -3.78
C GLY A 35 -1.31 3.63 -5.28
N MET A 36 -2.25 2.99 -5.97
CA MET A 36 -2.19 2.77 -7.42
C MET A 36 -2.07 4.09 -8.18
N ARG A 37 -2.92 5.07 -7.83
CA ARG A 37 -2.90 6.41 -8.44
C ARG A 37 -1.60 7.16 -8.17
N LEU A 38 -1.09 7.10 -6.95
CA LEU A 38 0.16 7.76 -6.58
C LEU A 38 1.34 7.26 -7.43
N LEU A 39 1.43 5.94 -7.61
CA LEU A 39 2.51 5.30 -8.37
C LEU A 39 2.34 5.50 -9.88
N ALA A 40 1.10 5.56 -10.37
CA ALA A 40 0.80 5.81 -11.78
C ALA A 40 1.01 7.27 -12.21
N ALA A 41 0.83 8.22 -11.29
CA ALA A 41 0.84 9.66 -11.59
C ALA A 41 1.71 10.49 -10.61
N PRO A 42 3.02 10.19 -10.50
CA PRO A 42 3.95 11.11 -9.84
C PRO A 42 3.99 12.46 -10.58
N ARG A 43 4.50 13.50 -9.91
CA ARG A 43 4.62 14.81 -10.56
C ARG A 43 5.60 14.71 -11.74
N PRO A 44 5.31 15.32 -12.90
CA PRO A 44 6.23 15.30 -14.03
C PRO A 44 7.62 15.81 -13.64
N GLY A 45 8.67 15.06 -13.98
CA GLY A 45 10.06 15.38 -13.68
C GLY A 45 10.50 15.10 -12.24
N THR A 46 9.71 14.34 -11.46
CA THR A 46 10.08 13.87 -10.11
C THR A 46 10.45 12.39 -10.12
N ASP A 47 9.55 11.53 -9.62
CA ASP A 47 9.75 10.07 -9.57
C ASP A 47 9.29 9.39 -10.86
N GLU A 48 9.84 8.20 -11.15
CA GLU A 48 9.45 7.40 -12.31
C GLU A 48 8.05 6.78 -12.11
N PRO A 49 7.09 7.01 -13.02
CA PRO A 49 5.79 6.36 -12.95
C PRO A 49 5.92 4.86 -13.22
N PHE A 50 5.17 4.03 -12.48
CA PHE A 50 5.06 2.61 -12.81
C PHE A 50 3.70 2.03 -12.43
N VAL A 51 3.37 0.92 -13.08
CA VAL A 51 2.09 0.21 -12.89
C VAL A 51 2.17 -0.67 -11.65
N SER A 52 1.23 -0.47 -10.73
CA SER A 52 1.07 -1.27 -9.52
C SER A 52 -0.41 -1.60 -9.33
N GLY A 53 -0.75 -2.89 -9.25
CA GLY A 53 -2.12 -3.36 -9.06
C GLY A 53 -2.63 -3.16 -7.64
N GLU A 54 -3.89 -3.51 -7.41
CA GLU A 54 -4.58 -3.30 -6.12
C GLU A 54 -3.80 -3.87 -4.94
N SER A 55 -3.37 -5.14 -5.02
CA SER A 55 -2.67 -5.80 -3.92
C SER A 55 -1.22 -5.32 -3.81
N GLY A 56 -0.63 -4.88 -4.92
CA GLY A 56 0.76 -4.39 -4.97
C GLY A 56 0.93 -2.99 -4.41
N ALA A 57 -0.08 -2.13 -4.55
CA ALA A 57 0.03 -0.71 -4.24
C ALA A 57 -0.33 -0.35 -2.79
N ILE A 58 -0.91 -1.29 -2.01
CA ILE A 58 -1.37 -1.04 -0.64
C ILE A 58 -0.26 -0.50 0.28
N GLY A 59 0.99 -0.96 0.11
CA GLY A 59 2.12 -0.49 0.89
C GLY A 59 2.36 1.02 0.75
N THR A 60 2.32 1.53 -0.49
CA THR A 60 2.45 2.97 -0.78
C THR A 60 1.25 3.76 -0.27
N GLY A 61 0.04 3.20 -0.44
CA GLY A 61 -1.19 3.81 0.05
C GLY A 61 -1.21 4.01 1.56
N VAL A 62 -0.81 2.99 2.31
CA VAL A 62 -0.68 3.05 3.78
C VAL A 62 0.39 4.05 4.19
N LEU A 63 1.58 4.00 3.58
CA LEU A 63 2.66 4.94 3.90
C LEU A 63 2.23 6.39 3.66
N TYR A 64 1.58 6.67 2.53
CA TYR A 64 1.07 8.00 2.23
C TYR A 64 0.05 8.46 3.28
N ALA A 65 -0.91 7.59 3.65
CA ALA A 65 -1.90 7.91 4.67
C ALA A 65 -1.26 8.21 6.03
N LEU A 66 -0.34 7.35 6.50
CA LEU A 66 0.39 7.54 7.75
C LEU A 66 1.13 8.89 7.80
N MET A 67 1.75 9.29 6.68
CA MET A 67 2.58 10.49 6.63
C MET A 67 1.81 11.79 6.36
N THR A 68 0.57 11.72 5.86
CA THR A 68 -0.17 12.91 5.41
C THR A 68 -1.47 13.16 6.17
N GLN A 69 -2.09 12.13 6.73
CA GLN A 69 -3.38 12.29 7.42
C GLN A 69 -3.16 12.54 8.93
N PRO A 70 -3.68 13.64 9.48
CA PRO A 70 -3.49 13.98 10.90
C PRO A 70 -3.95 12.89 11.87
N ALA A 71 -4.98 12.11 11.49
CA ALA A 71 -5.53 11.02 12.28
C ALA A 71 -4.52 9.90 12.57
N TYR A 72 -3.46 9.76 11.76
CA TYR A 72 -2.46 8.69 11.89
C TYR A 72 -1.10 9.17 12.41
N ARG A 73 -0.99 10.43 12.83
CA ARG A 73 0.27 11.02 13.26
C ARG A 73 0.92 10.25 14.41
N GLU A 74 0.16 9.94 15.45
CA GLU A 74 0.67 9.19 16.61
C GLU A 74 1.17 7.79 16.20
N LEU A 75 0.48 7.12 15.27
CA LEU A 75 0.89 5.83 14.74
C LEU A 75 2.20 5.96 13.94
N ALA A 76 2.31 6.95 13.06
CA ALA A 76 3.54 7.22 12.30
C ALA A 76 4.74 7.52 13.22
N GLU A 77 4.53 8.30 14.28
CA GLU A 77 5.55 8.59 15.31
C GLU A 77 5.95 7.31 16.06
N SER A 78 4.99 6.46 16.44
CA SER A 78 5.27 5.18 17.11
C SER A 78 6.06 4.19 16.23
N LEU A 79 5.83 4.23 14.92
CA LEU A 79 6.58 3.47 13.90
C LEU A 79 7.92 4.13 13.53
N ARG A 80 8.22 5.30 14.10
CA ARG A 80 9.42 6.10 13.83
C ARG A 80 9.57 6.49 12.36
N LEU A 81 8.44 6.72 11.68
CA LEU A 81 8.43 7.24 10.32
C LEU A 81 8.68 8.76 10.38
N ASN A 82 9.87 9.17 9.96
CA ASN A 82 10.33 10.56 9.95
C ASN A 82 11.28 10.80 8.76
N ALA A 83 11.91 11.98 8.72
CA ALA A 83 12.79 12.38 7.62
C ALA A 83 14.05 11.50 7.44
N ASP A 84 14.46 10.77 8.49
CA ASP A 84 15.63 9.89 8.46
C ASP A 84 15.26 8.43 8.12
N ALA A 85 13.97 8.11 8.04
CA ALA A 85 13.49 6.75 7.79
C ALA A 85 13.74 6.34 6.33
N GLN A 86 14.33 5.16 6.14
CA GLN A 86 14.45 4.51 4.83
C GLN A 86 13.44 3.36 4.76
N VAL A 87 12.45 3.49 3.89
CA VAL A 87 11.31 2.56 3.81
C VAL A 87 11.40 1.72 2.53
N LEU A 88 11.38 0.39 2.69
CA LEU A 88 11.29 -0.55 1.58
C LEU A 88 9.83 -0.99 1.40
N LEU A 89 9.32 -0.84 0.17
CA LEU A 89 8.00 -1.35 -0.24
C LEU A 89 8.18 -2.31 -1.42
N ILE A 90 7.30 -3.31 -1.52
CA ILE A 90 7.30 -4.29 -2.61
C ILE A 90 5.97 -4.19 -3.35
N SER A 91 6.01 -3.74 -4.61
CA SER A 91 4.86 -3.84 -5.52
C SER A 91 4.80 -5.26 -6.07
N THR A 92 3.88 -6.08 -5.53
CA THR A 92 3.80 -7.51 -5.82
C THR A 92 3.18 -7.85 -7.17
N GLU A 93 2.40 -6.94 -7.75
CA GLU A 93 1.72 -7.14 -9.03
C GLU A 93 1.58 -5.82 -9.82
N GLY A 94 1.42 -5.93 -11.15
CA GLY A 94 1.01 -4.84 -12.04
C GLY A 94 -0.51 -4.83 -12.24
N ASP A 95 -0.96 -4.44 -13.42
CA ASP A 95 -2.37 -4.39 -13.85
C ASP A 95 -2.92 -5.77 -14.24
N THR A 96 -2.91 -6.73 -13.31
CA THR A 96 -3.39 -8.10 -13.54
C THR A 96 -4.84 -8.17 -14.03
N SER A 97 -5.65 -7.15 -13.72
CA SER A 97 -6.97 -6.88 -14.31
C SER A 97 -6.99 -5.46 -14.88
N PRO A 98 -6.67 -5.26 -16.18
CA PRO A 98 -6.55 -3.93 -16.78
C PRO A 98 -7.80 -3.06 -16.64
N ASP A 99 -8.99 -3.63 -16.83
CA ASP A 99 -10.27 -2.90 -16.71
C ASP A 99 -10.45 -2.32 -15.29
N VAL A 100 -10.10 -3.09 -14.25
CA VAL A 100 -10.18 -2.65 -12.86
C VAL A 100 -9.11 -1.59 -12.56
N TYR A 101 -7.91 -1.76 -13.12
CA TYR A 101 -6.85 -0.78 -13.00
C TYR A 101 -7.28 0.57 -13.62
N GLU A 102 -7.88 0.55 -14.81
CA GLU A 102 -8.39 1.74 -15.48
C GLU A 102 -9.50 2.42 -14.66
N ASP A 103 -10.47 1.65 -14.16
CA ASP A 103 -11.54 2.13 -13.28
C ASP A 103 -11.00 2.85 -12.04
N ILE A 104 -9.93 2.32 -11.45
CA ILE A 104 -9.33 2.91 -10.25
C ILE A 104 -8.54 4.16 -10.60
N VAL A 105 -7.62 4.07 -11.58
CA VAL A 105 -6.63 5.11 -11.83
C VAL A 105 -7.21 6.27 -12.64
N TRP A 106 -8.08 6.00 -13.61
CA TRP A 106 -8.68 7.03 -14.48
C TRP A 106 -10.05 7.49 -13.99
N PHE A 107 -10.91 6.57 -13.57
CA PHE A 107 -12.31 6.88 -13.22
C PHE A 107 -12.57 7.04 -11.71
N GLY A 108 -11.56 6.84 -10.86
CA GLY A 108 -11.64 7.19 -9.45
C GLY A 108 -12.37 6.18 -8.56
N ARG A 109 -12.52 4.92 -8.98
CA ARG A 109 -13.10 3.85 -8.13
C ARG A 109 -12.24 3.59 -6.89
N ASN A 110 -12.84 3.51 -5.69
CA ASN A 110 -12.12 3.45 -4.41
C ASN A 110 -11.93 2.03 -3.82
N GLY A 111 -11.95 1.00 -4.67
CA GLY A 111 -12.13 -0.40 -4.28
C GLY A 111 -13.45 -0.95 -4.77
#